data_AF-A0A4V0NF22-F1
#
_entry.id   AF-A0A4V0NF22-F1
#
_cell.length_a   1.000
_cell.length_b   1.000
_cell.length_c   1.000
_cell.angle_alpha   90.00
_cell.angle_beta   90.00
_cell.angle_gamma   90.00
#
_symmetry.space_group_name_H-M   'P 1'
#
loop_
_entity.id
_entity.type
_entity.pdbx_description
1 polymer ?
#
loop_
_entity_poly.entity_id
_entity_poly.type
_entity_poly.pdbx_seq_one_letter_code
_entity_poly.pdbx_strand_id
1 'polypeptide(L)'
;MDERNDAPSSLGTGMRLGLRVSLGEVVRHSRMIRDSLCRCKVPECDRPDVMQEILLSAWRTVEAGGFNASERLSIKQAVRRWLFTVTLHHITHYREREQKWDKSRSAYTHLEMDEYAPSPFGQVEARLSLRCIERLKPELRDILADSALGYTAEEIAAKLGQNPNTIQGRLERGRKHMRRTLRSRNAATPLGIRSMQARMSSLDNRRGRASVPADLELPPSKPAPFPGEADHRCGRTSPDAGGRTSS
;
A
#
# COMPACT_ATOMS: atom_id res chain seq x y z
N MET A 1 -29.64 0.24 79.55
CA MET A 1 -30.70 0.53 78.58
C MET A 1 -30.72 2.04 78.41
N ASP A 2 -30.13 2.53 77.33
CA ASP A 2 -30.35 3.88 76.82
C ASP A 2 -29.92 3.86 75.34
N GLU A 3 -30.91 3.62 74.49
CA GLU A 3 -30.79 3.68 73.03
C GLU A 3 -30.66 5.15 72.60
N ARG A 4 -29.47 5.55 72.17
CA ARG A 4 -29.31 6.78 71.38
C ARG A 4 -29.73 6.49 69.95
N ASN A 5 -30.88 7.06 69.61
CA ASN A 5 -31.51 7.06 68.31
C ASN A 5 -30.77 8.07 67.41
N ASP A 6 -29.70 7.63 66.74
CA ASP A 6 -29.07 8.39 65.66
C ASP A 6 -29.83 8.10 64.35
N ALA A 7 -30.80 8.98 64.06
CA ALA A 7 -31.40 9.06 62.73
C ALA A 7 -30.35 9.56 61.73
N PRO A 8 -30.07 8.86 60.62
CA PRO A 8 -29.30 9.44 59.54
C PRO A 8 -30.14 10.51 58.85
N SER A 9 -29.78 11.75 59.13
CA SER A 9 -30.14 12.95 58.39
C SER A 9 -30.23 12.68 56.90
N SER A 10 -31.40 13.01 56.35
CA SER A 10 -31.72 13.07 54.93
C SER A 10 -30.51 13.27 54.03
N LEU A 11 -30.08 12.19 53.37
CA LEU A 11 -29.38 12.29 52.11
C LEU A 11 -30.31 13.06 51.17
N GLY A 12 -29.98 14.34 50.98
CA GLY A 12 -30.39 15.10 49.82
C GLY A 12 -29.92 14.34 48.59
N THR A 13 -30.75 13.38 48.17
CA THR A 13 -30.75 12.84 46.82
C THR A 13 -31.10 14.02 45.95
N GLY A 14 -30.08 14.79 45.60
CA GLY A 14 -30.10 15.63 44.41
C GLY A 14 -30.42 14.66 43.29
N MET A 15 -31.71 14.52 42.97
CA MET A 15 -32.18 14.04 41.70
C MET A 15 -31.56 14.97 40.66
N ARG A 16 -30.32 14.65 40.26
CA ARG A 16 -29.86 14.96 38.92
C ARG A 16 -30.84 14.19 38.06
N LEU A 17 -31.88 14.88 37.60
CA LEU A 17 -32.68 14.47 36.46
C LEU A 17 -31.71 14.46 35.28
N GLY A 18 -30.87 13.43 35.26
CA GLY A 18 -29.87 13.17 34.26
C GLY A 18 -30.66 12.98 33.00
N LEU A 19 -30.60 13.99 32.15
CA LEU A 19 -31.30 14.01 30.90
C LEU A 19 -30.61 12.97 30.01
N ARG A 20 -31.03 11.71 30.17
CA ARG A 20 -30.37 10.55 29.58
C ARG A 20 -30.61 10.60 28.09
N VAL A 21 -29.61 11.07 27.35
CA VAL A 21 -29.58 10.96 25.90
C VAL A 21 -29.49 9.47 25.57
N SER A 22 -30.45 8.95 24.82
CA SER A 22 -30.40 7.54 24.40
C SER A 22 -29.36 7.36 23.30
N LEU A 23 -28.82 6.13 23.17
CA LEU A 23 -27.97 5.77 22.03
C LEU A 23 -28.66 6.08 20.69
N GLY A 24 -29.98 5.85 20.61
CA GLY A 24 -30.77 6.17 19.41
C GLY A 24 -30.73 7.66 19.04
N GLU A 25 -30.71 8.57 20.02
CA GLU A 25 -30.60 10.00 19.77
C GLU A 25 -29.19 10.39 19.27
N VAL A 26 -28.13 9.75 19.78
CA VAL A 26 -26.76 9.93 19.26
C VAL A 26 -26.67 9.43 17.81
N VAL A 27 -27.19 8.23 17.53
CA VAL A 27 -27.15 7.60 16.20
C VAL A 27 -27.95 8.39 15.15
N ARG A 28 -29.02 9.10 15.53
CA ARG A 28 -29.77 9.99 14.61
C ARG A 28 -28.90 11.07 13.97
N HIS A 29 -27.79 11.42 14.59
CA HIS A 29 -26.84 12.40 14.08
C HIS A 29 -25.73 11.81 13.20
N SER A 30 -25.79 10.52 12.85
CA SER A 30 -24.81 9.83 12.01
C SER A 30 -24.52 10.52 10.67
N ARG A 31 -25.54 11.13 10.04
CA ARG A 31 -25.35 11.88 8.79
C ARG A 31 -24.41 13.07 8.97
N MET A 32 -24.56 13.81 10.06
CA MET A 32 -23.67 14.94 10.37
C MET A 32 -22.23 14.47 10.61
N ILE A 33 -22.04 13.35 11.31
CA ILE A 33 -20.70 12.79 11.54
C ILE A 33 -20.06 12.42 10.20
N ARG A 34 -20.76 11.67 9.35
CA ARG A 34 -20.29 11.30 8.02
C ARG A 34 -19.97 12.51 7.15
N ASP A 35 -20.83 13.52 7.13
CA ASP A 35 -20.60 14.75 6.37
C ASP A 35 -19.33 15.48 6.86
N SER A 36 -19.09 15.51 8.17
CA SER A 36 -17.86 16.06 8.77
C SER A 36 -16.61 15.25 8.37
N LEU A 37 -16.67 13.92 8.41
CA LEU A 37 -15.56 13.04 7.99
C LEU A 37 -15.21 13.28 6.52
N CYS A 38 -16.22 13.38 5.63
CA CYS A 38 -16.02 13.70 4.22
C CYS A 38 -15.40 15.09 4.03
N ARG A 39 -15.93 16.13 4.69
CA ARG A 39 -15.41 17.51 4.60
C ARG A 39 -13.98 17.64 5.13
N CYS A 40 -13.64 16.89 6.17
CA CYS A 40 -12.29 16.84 6.72
C CYS A 40 -11.35 15.91 5.95
N LYS A 41 -11.79 15.36 4.80
CA LYS A 41 -10.99 14.51 3.91
C LYS A 41 -10.43 13.25 4.58
N VAL A 42 -11.18 12.64 5.49
CA VAL A 42 -10.85 11.30 5.98
C VAL A 42 -10.98 10.31 4.81
N PRO A 43 -9.97 9.45 4.54
CA PRO A 43 -10.01 8.43 3.50
C PRO A 43 -11.24 7.55 3.58
N GLU A 44 -11.77 7.13 2.44
CA GLU A 44 -13.05 6.41 2.39
C GLU A 44 -13.02 5.08 3.15
N CYS A 45 -11.86 4.41 3.14
CA CYS A 45 -11.61 3.16 3.87
C CYS A 45 -11.69 3.32 5.39
N ASP A 46 -11.30 4.48 5.93
CA ASP A 46 -11.17 4.70 7.38
C ASP A 46 -12.43 5.35 7.98
N ARG A 47 -13.28 5.95 7.14
CA ARG A 47 -14.55 6.58 7.57
C ARG A 47 -15.43 5.69 8.44
N PRO A 48 -15.72 4.40 8.10
CA PRO A 48 -16.58 3.57 8.94
C PRO A 48 -15.99 3.36 10.34
N ASP A 49 -14.69 3.13 10.42
CA ASP A 49 -13.98 2.85 11.68
C ASP A 49 -13.95 4.10 12.57
N VAL A 50 -13.56 5.25 12.01
CA VAL A 50 -13.56 6.53 12.75
C VAL A 50 -14.97 6.92 13.19
N MET A 51 -16.00 6.66 12.35
CA MET A 51 -17.39 6.89 12.73
C MET A 51 -17.81 6.00 13.91
N GLN A 52 -17.41 4.73 13.91
CA GLN A 52 -17.69 3.81 15.01
C GLN A 52 -17.00 4.26 16.31
N GLU A 53 -15.75 4.69 16.25
CA GLU A 53 -15.01 5.24 17.41
C GLU A 53 -15.74 6.46 18.00
N ILE A 54 -16.20 7.39 17.14
CA ILE A 54 -16.95 8.58 17.56
C ILE A 54 -18.25 8.20 18.26
N LEU A 55 -19.03 7.30 17.67
CA LEU A 55 -20.32 6.88 18.25
C LEU A 55 -20.13 6.17 19.59
N LEU A 56 -19.15 5.28 19.69
CA LEU A 56 -18.83 4.56 20.91
C LEU A 56 -18.33 5.52 22.02
N SER A 57 -17.47 6.46 21.66
CA SER A 57 -16.94 7.47 22.58
C SER A 57 -18.05 8.41 23.07
N ALA A 58 -18.94 8.84 22.18
CA ALA A 58 -20.10 9.65 22.54
C ALA A 58 -21.02 8.90 23.49
N TRP A 59 -21.37 7.64 23.19
CA TRP A 59 -22.21 6.83 24.06
C TRP A 59 -21.61 6.64 25.46
N ARG A 60 -20.33 6.28 25.56
CA ARG A 60 -19.64 6.14 26.86
C ARG A 60 -19.64 7.44 27.67
N THR A 61 -19.46 8.58 27.01
CA THR A 61 -19.47 9.89 27.67
C THR A 61 -20.86 10.24 28.21
N VAL A 62 -21.92 9.87 27.49
CA VAL A 62 -23.30 10.03 27.94
C VAL A 62 -23.61 9.10 29.12
N GLU A 63 -23.20 7.83 29.06
CA GLU A 63 -23.39 6.88 30.18
C GLU A 63 -22.68 7.33 31.45
N ALA A 64 -21.48 7.90 31.32
CA ALA A 64 -20.74 8.47 32.43
C ALA A 64 -21.33 9.78 32.99
N GLY A 65 -22.41 10.31 32.40
CA GLY A 65 -23.03 11.57 32.81
C GLY A 65 -22.22 12.82 32.44
N GLY A 66 -21.32 12.71 31.47
CA GLY A 66 -20.48 13.82 30.99
C GLY A 66 -21.21 14.81 30.06
N PHE A 67 -22.43 14.47 29.63
CA PHE A 67 -23.26 15.37 28.81
C PHE A 67 -24.07 16.33 29.69
N ASN A 68 -23.81 17.63 29.55
CA ASN A 68 -24.59 18.69 30.19
C ASN A 68 -25.24 19.56 29.12
N ALA A 69 -26.56 19.53 29.05
CA ALA A 69 -27.31 20.45 28.20
C ALA A 69 -27.24 21.86 28.80
N SER A 70 -26.79 22.84 28.03
CA SER A 70 -26.86 24.24 28.45
C SER A 70 -28.32 24.71 28.50
N GLU A 71 -28.68 25.44 29.54
CA GLU A 71 -30.04 25.89 29.86
C GLU A 71 -30.72 26.72 28.74
N ARG A 72 -29.92 27.29 27.82
CA ARG A 72 -30.39 28.12 26.70
C ARG A 72 -30.71 27.37 25.41
N LEU A 73 -30.43 26.06 25.33
CA LEU A 73 -30.57 25.29 24.09
C LEU A 73 -31.58 24.16 24.27
N SER A 74 -32.33 23.86 23.20
CA SER A 74 -33.09 22.61 23.17
C SER A 74 -32.13 21.41 23.27
N ILE A 75 -32.61 20.31 23.86
CA ILE A 75 -31.83 19.08 24.04
C ILE A 75 -31.19 18.62 22.73
N LYS A 76 -31.96 18.65 21.62
CA LYS A 76 -31.48 18.28 20.28
C LYS A 76 -30.32 19.16 19.80
N GLN A 77 -30.40 20.48 20.04
CA GLN A 77 -29.33 21.41 19.67
C GLN A 77 -28.09 21.23 20.54
N ALA A 78 -28.28 21.00 21.84
CA ALA A 78 -27.19 20.71 22.78
C ALA A 78 -26.45 19.43 22.39
N VAL A 79 -27.18 18.33 22.12
CA VAL A 79 -26.61 17.06 21.65
C VAL A 79 -25.87 17.25 20.33
N ARG A 80 -26.49 17.91 19.34
CA ARG A 80 -25.86 18.16 18.04
C ARG A 80 -24.54 18.94 18.17
N ARG A 81 -24.54 20.02 18.96
CA ARG A 81 -23.35 20.86 19.15
C ARG A 81 -22.23 20.10 19.88
N TRP A 82 -22.57 19.40 20.96
CA TRP A 82 -21.62 18.59 21.70
C TRP A 82 -21.05 17.46 20.84
N LEU A 83 -21.89 16.73 20.09
CA LEU A 83 -21.45 15.65 19.21
C LEU A 83 -20.58 16.14 18.06
N PHE A 84 -20.83 17.36 17.56
CA PHE A 84 -19.95 18.02 16.61
C PHE A 84 -18.55 18.26 17.22
N THR A 85 -18.49 18.73 18.48
CA THR A 85 -17.22 18.87 19.20
C THR A 85 -16.50 17.53 19.37
N VAL A 86 -17.21 16.47 19.78
CA VAL A 86 -16.64 15.11 19.90
C VAL A 86 -16.10 14.64 18.54
N THR A 87 -16.86 14.83 17.47
CA THR A 87 -16.46 14.48 16.10
C THR A 87 -15.17 15.17 15.70
N LEU A 88 -15.06 16.49 15.93
CA LEU A 88 -13.85 17.24 15.61
C LEU A 88 -12.63 16.76 16.42
N HIS A 89 -12.79 16.43 17.70
CA HIS A 89 -11.69 15.89 18.50
C HIS A 89 -11.16 14.58 17.93
N HIS A 90 -12.05 13.66 17.55
CA HIS A 90 -11.66 12.39 16.93
C HIS A 90 -11.00 12.56 15.57
N ILE A 91 -11.49 13.50 14.74
CA ILE A 91 -10.86 13.83 13.45
C ILE A 91 -9.44 14.38 13.66
N THR A 92 -9.24 15.27 14.63
CA THR A 92 -7.92 15.81 14.96
C THR A 92 -6.99 14.69 15.44
N HIS A 93 -7.45 13.84 16.35
CA HIS A 93 -6.66 12.72 16.85
C HIS A 93 -6.31 11.71 15.74
N TYR A 94 -7.26 11.41 14.85
CA TYR A 94 -7.01 10.60 13.67
C TYR A 94 -5.89 11.21 12.81
N ARG A 95 -5.94 12.52 12.53
CA ARG A 95 -4.90 13.20 11.75
C ARG A 95 -3.54 13.20 12.43
N GLU A 96 -3.49 13.36 13.74
CA GLU A 96 -2.24 13.26 14.50
C GLU A 96 -1.65 11.85 14.44
N ARG A 97 -2.51 10.82 14.49
CA ARG A 97 -2.11 9.42 14.36
C ARG A 97 -1.57 9.12 12.96
N GLU A 98 -2.29 9.54 11.92
CA GLU A 98 -1.86 9.44 10.53
C GLU A 98 -0.53 10.15 10.31
N GLN A 99 -0.38 11.39 10.79
CA GLN A 99 0.87 12.12 10.64
C GLN A 99 2.05 11.43 11.37
N LYS A 100 1.80 10.80 12.52
CA LYS A 100 2.82 9.98 13.21
C LYS A 100 3.18 8.75 12.39
N TRP A 101 2.20 8.04 11.84
CA TRP A 101 2.42 6.88 10.99
C TRP A 101 3.14 7.22 9.69
N ASP A 102 2.80 8.33 9.04
CA ASP A 102 3.50 8.82 7.85
C ASP A 102 4.94 9.20 8.17
N LYS A 103 5.20 9.89 9.28
CA LYS A 103 6.57 10.19 9.74
C LYS A 103 7.36 8.91 9.98
N SER A 104 6.79 7.94 10.70
CA SER A 104 7.42 6.65 10.91
C SER A 104 7.69 5.92 9.58
N ARG A 105 6.71 5.86 8.67
CA ARG A 105 6.86 5.24 7.35
C ARG A 105 7.94 5.92 6.53
N SER A 106 7.97 7.26 6.53
CA SER A 106 9.01 8.04 5.85
C SER A 106 10.42 7.72 6.36
N ALA A 107 10.56 7.50 7.67
CA ALA A 107 11.82 7.09 8.29
C ALA A 107 12.24 5.67 7.90
N TYR A 108 11.29 4.76 7.65
CA TYR A 108 11.56 3.42 7.13
C TYR A 108 11.88 3.42 5.63
N THR A 109 11.24 4.26 4.81
CA THR A 109 11.53 4.34 3.36
C THR A 109 12.91 4.91 3.02
N HIS A 110 13.59 5.60 3.96
CA HIS A 110 14.95 6.10 3.72
C HIS A 110 16.04 5.07 4.04
N LEU A 111 15.71 4.01 4.78
CA LEU A 111 16.54 2.81 4.78
C LEU A 111 16.28 2.15 3.43
N GLU A 112 17.25 2.27 2.52
CA GLU A 112 17.24 1.58 1.23
C GLU A 112 16.77 0.14 1.47
N MET A 113 15.55 -0.14 1.05
CA MET A 113 15.08 -1.50 0.90
C MET A 113 15.89 -2.05 -0.27
N ASP A 114 17.07 -2.58 0.03
CA ASP A 114 17.68 -3.63 -0.77
C ASP A 114 16.73 -4.83 -0.65
N GLU A 115 15.62 -4.74 -1.39
CA GLU A 115 14.44 -5.59 -1.27
C GLU A 115 14.72 -6.94 -1.93
N TYR A 116 15.78 -7.60 -1.48
CA TYR A 116 15.85 -9.06 -1.53
C TYR A 116 15.24 -9.58 -0.22
N ALA A 117 13.95 -9.38 -0.05
CA ALA A 117 13.20 -10.18 0.91
C ALA A 117 13.28 -11.63 0.42
N PRO A 118 13.98 -12.55 1.13
CA PRO A 118 14.08 -13.92 0.68
C PRO A 118 12.66 -14.48 0.58
N SER A 119 12.32 -15.05 -0.57
CA SER A 119 11.06 -15.75 -0.78
C SER A 119 10.77 -16.64 0.44
N PRO A 120 9.52 -16.73 0.93
CA PRO A 120 9.15 -17.70 1.97
C PRO A 120 9.56 -19.14 1.62
N PHE A 121 9.73 -19.41 0.32
CA PHE A 121 10.21 -20.68 -0.22
C PHE A 121 11.70 -20.69 -0.59
N GLY A 122 12.42 -19.57 -0.46
CA GLY A 122 13.82 -19.44 -0.85
C GLY A 122 14.72 -20.47 -0.16
N GLN A 123 14.48 -20.78 1.11
CA GLN A 123 15.20 -21.83 1.83
C GLN A 123 14.88 -23.23 1.28
N VAL A 124 13.63 -23.48 0.89
CA VAL A 124 13.18 -24.75 0.29
C VAL A 124 13.79 -24.89 -1.11
N GLU A 125 13.75 -23.84 -1.93
CA GLU A 125 14.36 -23.80 -3.25
C GLU A 125 15.88 -23.99 -3.19
N ALA A 126 16.56 -23.36 -2.23
CA ALA A 126 17.99 -23.57 -1.97
C ALA A 126 18.27 -25.03 -1.61
N ARG A 127 17.50 -25.61 -0.68
CA ARG A 127 17.68 -27.02 -0.26
C ARG A 127 17.43 -28.01 -1.38
N LEU A 128 16.45 -27.76 -2.25
CA LEU A 128 16.18 -28.58 -3.44
C LEU A 128 17.30 -28.43 -4.49
N SER A 129 17.86 -27.23 -4.63
CA SER A 129 19.01 -26.98 -5.51
C SER A 129 20.26 -27.71 -5.02
N LEU A 130 20.50 -27.77 -3.70
CA LEU A 130 21.62 -28.53 -3.11
C LEU A 130 21.50 -30.04 -3.39
N ARG A 131 20.30 -30.63 -3.40
CA ARG A 131 20.11 -32.03 -3.81
C ARG A 131 20.52 -32.32 -5.25
N CYS A 132 20.55 -31.30 -6.12
CA CYS A 132 21.05 -31.46 -7.48
C CYS A 132 22.58 -31.56 -7.51
N ILE A 133 23.27 -30.92 -6.56
CA ILE A 133 24.73 -31.01 -6.40
C ILE A 133 25.13 -32.41 -5.91
N GLU A 134 24.32 -33.02 -5.04
CA GLU A 134 24.52 -34.40 -4.56
C GLU A 134 24.42 -35.48 -5.67
N ARG A 135 23.83 -35.15 -6.82
CA ARG A 135 23.74 -36.06 -7.98
C ARG A 135 24.95 -35.98 -8.91
N LEU A 136 25.82 -35.00 -8.72
CA LEU A 136 27.06 -34.88 -9.47
C LEU A 136 28.05 -35.97 -9.04
N LYS A 137 28.92 -36.36 -9.98
CA LYS A 137 30.10 -37.17 -9.67
C LYS A 137 30.92 -36.47 -8.58
N PRO A 138 31.48 -37.21 -7.60
CA PRO A 138 32.22 -36.63 -6.47
C PRO A 138 33.28 -35.63 -6.91
N GLU A 139 34.09 -35.99 -7.92
CA GLU A 139 35.14 -35.12 -8.46
C GLU A 139 34.64 -33.77 -8.99
N LEU A 140 33.42 -33.70 -9.54
CA LEU A 140 32.85 -32.45 -10.02
C LEU A 140 32.21 -31.65 -8.88
N ARG A 141 31.70 -32.35 -7.87
CA ARG A 141 31.08 -31.75 -6.68
C ARG A 141 32.11 -30.97 -5.88
N ASP A 142 33.26 -31.58 -5.60
CA ASP A 142 34.29 -30.99 -4.75
C ASP A 142 34.88 -29.73 -5.41
N ILE A 143 35.15 -29.79 -6.71
CA ILE A 143 35.62 -28.64 -7.50
C ILE A 143 34.59 -27.50 -7.52
N LEU A 144 33.29 -27.82 -7.62
CA LEU A 144 32.24 -26.80 -7.57
C LEU A 144 32.04 -26.22 -6.18
N ALA A 145 32.19 -27.03 -5.12
CA ALA A 145 32.12 -26.57 -3.74
C ALA A 145 33.27 -25.62 -3.42
N ASP A 146 34.50 -25.96 -3.80
CA ASP A 146 35.66 -25.07 -3.65
C ASP A 146 35.46 -23.77 -4.46
N SER A 147 34.96 -23.84 -5.69
CA SER A 147 34.63 -22.62 -6.44
C SER A 147 33.53 -21.77 -5.79
N ALA A 148 32.56 -22.38 -5.11
CA ALA A 148 31.51 -21.66 -4.38
C ALA A 148 32.02 -21.01 -3.08
N LEU A 149 33.08 -21.56 -2.48
CA LEU A 149 33.80 -20.97 -1.35
C LEU A 149 34.75 -19.83 -1.78
N GLY A 150 34.88 -19.56 -3.08
CA GLY A 150 35.67 -18.45 -3.62
C GLY A 150 37.05 -18.83 -4.12
N TYR A 151 37.43 -20.12 -4.10
CA TYR A 151 38.72 -20.55 -4.65
C TYR A 151 38.75 -20.40 -6.18
N THR A 152 39.89 -19.94 -6.68
CA THR A 152 40.19 -19.83 -8.11
C THR A 152 40.55 -21.19 -8.71
N ALA A 153 40.46 -21.31 -10.04
CA ALA A 153 40.81 -22.56 -10.73
C ALA A 153 42.28 -22.97 -10.50
N GLU A 154 43.18 -22.00 -10.31
CA GLU A 154 44.60 -22.23 -10.02
C GLU A 154 44.81 -22.77 -8.60
N GLU A 155 44.13 -22.20 -7.61
CA GLU A 155 44.20 -22.66 -6.21
C GLU A 155 43.61 -24.06 -6.06
N ILE A 156 42.50 -24.34 -6.74
CA ILE A 156 41.90 -25.68 -6.76
C ILE A 156 42.83 -26.69 -7.45
N ALA A 157 43.48 -26.28 -8.55
CA ALA A 157 44.44 -27.10 -9.27
C ALA A 157 45.65 -27.45 -8.40
N ALA A 158 46.21 -26.46 -7.69
CA ALA A 158 47.30 -26.66 -6.74
C ALA A 158 46.91 -27.59 -5.59
N LYS A 159 45.70 -27.40 -5.02
CA LYS A 159 45.15 -28.25 -3.95
C LYS A 159 44.97 -29.71 -4.37
N LEU A 160 44.55 -29.95 -5.62
CA LEU A 160 44.27 -31.29 -6.14
C LEU A 160 45.43 -31.93 -6.91
N GLY A 161 46.55 -31.21 -7.10
CA GLY A 161 47.68 -31.66 -7.91
C GLY A 161 47.33 -31.88 -9.39
N GLN A 162 46.44 -31.07 -9.95
CA GLN A 162 45.95 -31.18 -11.33
C GLN A 162 46.31 -29.95 -12.17
N ASN A 163 46.17 -30.05 -13.49
CA ASN A 163 46.38 -28.91 -14.39
C ASN A 163 45.21 -27.90 -14.29
N PRO A 164 45.46 -26.58 -14.15
CA PRO A 164 44.42 -25.55 -14.12
C PRO A 164 43.40 -25.61 -15.26
N ASN A 165 43.86 -25.92 -16.49
CA ASN A 165 42.97 -26.09 -17.65
C ASN A 165 42.02 -27.29 -17.47
N THR A 166 42.47 -28.33 -16.77
CA THR A 166 41.62 -29.49 -16.44
C THR A 166 40.54 -29.11 -15.42
N ILE A 167 40.88 -28.30 -14.42
CA ILE A 167 39.92 -27.78 -13.44
C ILE A 167 38.88 -26.88 -14.12
N GLN A 168 39.31 -25.98 -15.01
CA GLN A 168 38.40 -25.11 -15.77
C GLN A 168 37.39 -25.94 -16.59
N GLY A 169 37.87 -26.95 -17.33
CA GLY A 169 36.97 -27.85 -18.08
C GLY A 169 36.05 -28.68 -17.19
N ARG A 170 36.49 -29.05 -15.97
CA ARG A 170 35.65 -29.72 -14.97
C ARG A 170 34.57 -28.77 -14.42
N LEU A 171 34.91 -27.52 -14.11
CA LEU A 171 33.96 -26.48 -13.69
C LEU A 171 32.88 -26.22 -14.74
N GLU A 172 33.28 -26.08 -16.01
CA GLU A 172 32.33 -25.88 -17.11
C GLU A 172 31.37 -27.06 -17.26
N ARG A 173 31.89 -28.30 -17.22
CA ARG A 173 31.07 -29.51 -17.27
C ARG A 173 30.12 -29.61 -16.06
N GLY A 174 30.61 -29.30 -14.86
CA GLY A 174 29.82 -29.27 -13.64
C GLY A 174 28.67 -28.25 -13.70
N ARG A 175 28.97 -27.01 -14.09
CA ARG A 175 27.97 -25.94 -14.29
C ARG A 175 26.95 -26.29 -15.37
N LYS A 176 27.39 -26.89 -16.48
CA LYS A 176 26.50 -27.37 -17.56
C LYS A 176 25.56 -28.47 -17.05
N HIS A 177 26.08 -29.41 -16.26
CA HIS A 177 25.27 -30.48 -15.67
C HIS A 177 24.25 -29.94 -14.65
N MET A 178 24.65 -29.00 -13.77
CA MET A 178 23.72 -28.32 -12.86
C MET A 178 22.62 -27.59 -13.62
N ARG A 179 22.98 -26.80 -14.63
CA ARG A 179 22.01 -26.06 -15.46
C ARG A 179 21.01 -27.00 -16.13
N ARG A 180 21.46 -28.14 -16.66
CA ARG A 180 20.59 -29.14 -17.26
C ARG A 180 19.64 -29.77 -16.24
N THR A 181 20.16 -30.11 -15.06
CA THR A 181 19.38 -30.74 -13.99
C THR A 181 18.30 -29.79 -13.49
N LEU A 182 18.64 -28.53 -13.21
CA LEU A 182 17.71 -27.49 -12.76
C LEU A 182 16.66 -27.10 -13.81
N ARG A 183 16.97 -27.23 -15.10
CA ARG A 183 16.03 -26.95 -16.21
C ARG A 183 15.16 -28.12 -16.64
N SER A 184 15.51 -29.35 -16.26
CA SER A 184 14.74 -30.54 -16.65
C SER A 184 13.39 -30.58 -15.92
N ARG A 185 12.31 -30.97 -16.62
CA ARG A 185 10.92 -31.01 -16.11
C ARG A 185 10.71 -31.90 -14.86
N ASN A 186 11.70 -32.75 -14.54
CA ASN A 186 11.76 -33.63 -13.36
C ASN A 186 12.77 -33.16 -12.29
N ALA A 187 13.25 -31.90 -12.35
CA ALA A 187 13.97 -31.30 -11.25
C ALA A 187 13.05 -31.31 -10.01
N ALA A 188 13.59 -31.70 -8.85
CA ALA A 188 12.86 -31.59 -7.59
C ALA A 188 12.44 -30.12 -7.42
N THR A 189 11.15 -29.88 -7.62
CA THR A 189 10.45 -28.63 -7.95
C THR A 189 11.11 -27.33 -7.49
N PRO A 190 11.74 -26.54 -8.39
CA PRO A 190 12.06 -25.13 -8.13
C PRO A 190 11.32 -24.16 -9.08
N LEU A 191 10.74 -24.64 -10.19
CA LEU A 191 9.98 -23.79 -11.14
C LEU A 191 8.46 -23.94 -11.00
N GLY A 192 7.99 -24.97 -10.27
CA GLY A 192 6.58 -25.18 -9.98
C GLY A 192 5.99 -24.04 -9.15
N ILE A 193 6.71 -23.56 -8.15
CA ILE A 193 6.26 -22.47 -7.26
C ILE A 193 6.18 -21.14 -8.02
N ARG A 194 7.21 -20.80 -8.81
CA ARG A 194 7.16 -19.62 -9.72
C ARG A 194 6.03 -19.73 -10.74
N SER A 195 5.76 -20.91 -11.29
CA SER A 195 4.65 -21.11 -12.23
C SER A 195 3.27 -21.10 -11.56
N MET A 196 3.16 -21.51 -10.30
CA MET A 196 1.93 -21.37 -9.50
C MET A 196 1.70 -19.92 -9.09
N GLN A 197 2.73 -19.19 -8.66
CA GLN A 197 2.66 -17.76 -8.37
C GLN A 197 2.29 -16.95 -9.62
N ALA A 198 2.90 -17.22 -10.78
CA ALA A 198 2.52 -16.58 -12.04
C ALA A 198 1.05 -16.87 -12.45
N ARG A 199 0.52 -18.07 -12.13
CA ARG A 199 -0.90 -18.41 -12.35
C ARG A 199 -1.84 -17.75 -11.34
N MET A 200 -1.41 -17.55 -10.10
CA MET A 200 -2.19 -16.86 -9.07
C MET A 200 -2.22 -15.34 -9.28
N SER A 201 -1.11 -14.72 -9.68
CA SER A 201 -1.06 -13.29 -10.05
C SER A 201 -1.91 -12.97 -11.29
N SER A 202 -2.14 -13.94 -12.18
CA SER A 202 -3.07 -13.79 -13.31
C SER A 202 -4.55 -13.76 -12.90
N LEU A 203 -4.91 -14.25 -11.71
CA LEU A 203 -6.28 -14.24 -11.21
C LEU A 203 -6.65 -12.91 -10.53
N ASP A 204 -5.66 -12.18 -9.99
CA ASP A 204 -5.87 -10.84 -9.43
C ASP A 204 -6.10 -9.78 -10.51
N ASN A 205 -5.43 -9.89 -11.67
CA ASN A 205 -5.61 -8.96 -12.78
C ASN A 205 -6.99 -9.04 -13.47
N ARG A 206 -7.82 -10.05 -13.14
CA ARG A 206 -9.21 -10.14 -13.62
C ARG A 206 -10.23 -9.45 -12.71
N ARG A 207 -9.87 -9.05 -11.49
CA ARG A 207 -10.76 -8.27 -10.60
C ARG A 207 -10.53 -6.76 -10.68
N GLY A 208 -9.43 -6.32 -11.31
CA GLY A 208 -9.05 -4.90 -11.42
C GLY A 208 -9.45 -4.18 -12.73
N ARG A 209 -10.07 -4.86 -13.70
CA ARG A 209 -10.58 -4.22 -14.93
C ARG A 209 -12.11 -4.19 -14.93
N ALA A 210 -12.67 -3.42 -14.00
CA ALA A 210 -13.95 -2.80 -14.27
C ALA A 210 -13.72 -1.82 -15.42
N SER A 211 -14.29 -2.16 -16.57
CA SER A 211 -14.33 -1.35 -17.77
C SER A 211 -14.72 0.08 -17.43
N VAL A 212 -13.83 1.03 -17.73
CA VAL A 212 -14.25 2.39 -18.02
C VAL A 212 -15.05 2.30 -19.32
N PRO A 213 -16.32 2.72 -19.38
CA PRO A 213 -17.05 2.75 -20.63
C PRO A 213 -16.38 3.79 -21.54
N ALA A 214 -15.83 3.30 -22.64
CA ALA A 214 -15.36 4.13 -23.74
C ALA A 214 -16.58 4.58 -24.55
N ASP A 215 -17.30 5.57 -24.03
CA ASP A 215 -18.32 6.32 -24.77
C ASP A 215 -18.40 7.73 -24.18
N LEU A 216 -17.44 8.57 -24.56
CA LEU A 216 -17.62 10.02 -24.69
C LEU A 216 -16.45 10.55 -25.53
N GLU A 217 -16.47 10.24 -26.83
CA GLU A 217 -15.70 11.02 -27.80
C GLU A 217 -16.23 12.46 -27.78
N LEU A 218 -15.47 13.37 -27.17
CA LEU A 218 -15.59 14.79 -27.50
C LEU A 218 -15.06 14.98 -28.93
N PRO A 219 -15.81 15.62 -29.84
CA PRO A 219 -15.29 15.95 -31.15
C PRO A 219 -14.17 16.99 -31.02
N PRO A 220 -13.15 16.96 -31.91
CA PRO A 220 -12.07 17.94 -31.88
C PRO A 220 -12.62 19.34 -32.15
N SER A 221 -12.35 20.26 -31.23
CA SER A 221 -12.60 21.68 -31.36
C SER A 221 -11.87 22.23 -32.58
N LYS A 222 -12.61 22.61 -33.62
CA LYS A 222 -12.12 23.51 -34.69
C LYS A 222 -11.66 24.83 -34.05
N PRO A 223 -10.47 25.36 -34.37
CA PRO A 223 -10.15 26.75 -34.05
C PRO A 223 -11.00 27.69 -34.92
N ALA A 224 -11.57 28.71 -34.28
CA ALA A 224 -12.39 29.74 -34.90
C ALA A 224 -11.56 30.64 -35.85
N PRO A 225 -12.17 31.18 -36.92
CA PRO A 225 -11.53 32.11 -37.83
C PRO A 225 -11.47 33.53 -37.23
N PHE A 226 -10.32 34.18 -37.33
CA PHE A 226 -10.16 35.61 -37.07
C PHE A 226 -10.82 36.44 -38.18
N PRO A 227 -11.60 37.49 -37.86
CA PRO A 227 -12.13 38.40 -38.86
C PRO A 227 -11.24 39.63 -39.05
N GLY A 228 -10.91 39.89 -40.32
CA GLY A 228 -10.77 41.22 -40.95
C GLY A 228 -9.61 42.11 -40.52
N GLU A 229 -8.74 42.49 -41.46
CA GLU A 229 -8.96 43.70 -42.26
C GLU A 229 -7.92 43.89 -43.39
N ALA A 230 -8.46 44.34 -44.53
CA ALA A 230 -7.93 45.17 -45.61
C ALA A 230 -6.58 44.80 -46.28
N ASP A 231 -6.56 44.32 -47.53
CA ASP A 231 -6.86 45.02 -48.81
C ASP A 231 -5.67 45.86 -49.33
N HIS A 232 -5.03 45.40 -50.41
CA HIS A 232 -4.52 46.21 -51.54
C HIS A 232 -3.84 45.36 -52.63
N ARG A 233 -4.65 45.01 -53.63
CA ARG A 233 -4.52 45.35 -55.07
C ARG A 233 -3.14 45.30 -55.79
N CYS A 234 -3.15 44.48 -56.84
CA CYS A 234 -2.48 44.56 -58.17
C CYS A 234 -0.94 44.63 -58.32
N GLY A 235 -0.44 43.70 -59.15
CA GLY A 235 0.69 43.94 -60.06
C GLY A 235 1.18 42.67 -60.75
N ARG A 236 0.84 42.50 -62.04
CA ARG A 236 1.52 41.59 -63.00
C ARG A 236 3.01 41.99 -63.08
N THR A 237 3.98 41.11 -63.30
CA THR A 237 4.37 40.54 -64.62
C THR A 237 5.41 39.41 -64.45
N SER A 238 5.34 38.38 -65.30
CA SER A 238 6.43 37.46 -65.69
C SER A 238 7.61 38.18 -66.37
N PRO A 239 8.60 37.47 -66.96
CA PRO A 239 9.42 36.33 -66.54
C PRO A 239 10.93 36.69 -66.58
N ASP A 240 11.84 35.75 -66.28
CA ASP A 240 12.94 35.31 -67.18
C ASP A 240 14.22 34.83 -66.45
N ALA A 241 14.82 33.82 -67.09
CA ALA A 241 16.23 33.46 -67.19
C ALA A 241 17.12 33.11 -65.98
N GLY A 242 17.70 31.91 -66.09
CA GLY A 242 19.11 31.63 -65.78
C GLY A 242 19.37 31.11 -64.36
N GLY A 243 20.06 29.99 -64.13
CA GLY A 243 20.86 29.13 -64.97
C GLY A 243 21.60 28.13 -64.07
N ARG A 244 21.98 27.00 -64.67
CA ARG A 244 23.25 26.24 -64.52
C ARG A 244 24.09 26.48 -63.25
N THR A 245 24.70 25.50 -62.61
CA THR A 245 24.97 24.08 -62.87
C THR A 245 25.65 23.57 -61.60
N SER A 246 25.30 22.37 -61.17
CA SER A 246 26.09 21.57 -60.25
C SER A 246 27.15 20.79 -61.03
N SER A 247 28.38 20.79 -60.53
CA SER A 247 29.25 19.61 -60.37
C SER A 247 30.41 19.99 -59.47
#